data_AF-A0A377GHT9-F1
#
_entry.id   AF-A0A377GHT9-F1
#
_cell.length_a   1.000
_cell.length_b   1.000
_cell.length_c   1.000
_cell.angle_alpha   90.00
_cell.angle_beta   90.00
_cell.angle_gamma   90.00
#
_symmetry.space_group_name_H-M   'P 1'
#
loop_
_entity.id
_entity.type
_entity.pdbx_description
1 polymer ?
#
loop_
_entity_poly.entity_id
_entity_poly.type
_entity_poly.pdbx_seq_one_letter_code
_entity_poly.pdbx_strand_id
1 'polypeptide(L)' 'MLTAAFIFLVIAIVSGYMGYKGTDPTSIFNAKIVFYISTIIFIILLIIYFFHSPQPVVTVIENPLLD' A
#
# COMPACT_ATOMS: atom_id res chain seq x y z
N MET A 1 -4.30 -6.11 0.57
CA MET A 1 -3.61 -4.99 1.24
C MET A 1 -2.13 -4.94 0.91
N LEU A 2 -1.36 -5.99 1.21
CA LEU A 2 0.08 -6.01 0.90
C LEU A 2 0.39 -5.88 -0.61
N THR A 3 -0.37 -6.57 -1.47
CA THR A 3 -0.25 -6.43 -2.93
C THR A 3 -0.45 -5.00 -3.41
N ALA A 4 -1.43 -4.28 -2.86
CA ALA A 4 -1.68 -2.88 -3.18
C ALA A 4 -0.53 -1.98 -2.69
N ALA A 5 0.00 -2.23 -1.50
CA ALA A 5 1.17 -1.51 -0.99
C ALA A 5 2.37 -1.68 -1.93
N PHE A 6 2.66 -2.90 -2.40
CA PHE A 6 3.73 -3.13 -3.36
C PHE A 6 3.53 -2.40 -4.69
N ILE A 7 2.29 -2.32 -5.20
CA ILE A 7 1.99 -1.55 -6.42
C ILE A 7 2.32 -0.07 -6.22
N PHE A 8 1.87 0.53 -5.12
CA PHE A 8 2.18 1.93 -4.81
C PHE A 8 3.66 2.18 -4.57
N LEU A 9 4.37 1.22 -3.99
CA LEU A 9 5.83 1.28 -3.83
C LEU A 9 6.54 1.34 -5.18
N VAL A 10 6.15 0.50 -6.14
CA VAL A 10 6.75 0.51 -7.49
C VAL A 10 6.48 1.84 -8.19
N ILE A 11 5.25 2.37 -8.11
CA ILE A 11 4.90 3.68 -8.68
C ILE A 11 5.73 4.80 -8.03
N ALA A 12 5.92 4.77 -6.72
CA ALA A 12 6.78 5.73 -6.01
C ALA A 12 8.24 5.64 -6.50
N ILE A 13 8.80 4.43 -6.66
CA ILE A 13 10.17 4.28 -7.16
C ILE A 13 10.31 4.83 -8.58
N VAL A 14 9.39 4.51 -9.48
CA VAL A 14 9.42 4.96 -10.88
C VAL A 14 9.25 6.48 -10.97
N SER A 15 8.27 7.05 -10.26
CA SER A 15 8.04 8.51 -10.25
C SER A 15 9.21 9.28 -9.63
N GLY A 16 9.80 8.76 -8.55
CA GLY A 16 11.02 9.31 -7.95
C GLY A 16 12.17 9.31 -8.95
N TYR A 17 12.42 8.17 -9.60
CA TYR A 17 13.48 8.05 -10.62
C TYR A 17 13.29 9.03 -11.79
N MET A 18 12.06 9.22 -12.27
CA MET A 18 11.76 10.18 -13.34
C MET A 18 11.96 11.64 -12.88
N GLY A 19 11.57 11.97 -11.65
CA GLY A 19 11.70 13.31 -11.08
C GLY A 19 13.15 13.79 -10.94
N TYR A 20 14.13 12.88 -10.85
CA TYR A 20 15.56 13.22 -10.77
C TYR A 20 16.30 13.18 -12.11
N LYS A 21 15.65 12.75 -13.20
CA LYS A 21 16.28 12.61 -14.53
C LYS A 21 15.73 13.54 -15.62
N GLY A 22 14.56 14.14 -15.41
CA GLY A 22 13.98 15.09 -16.37
C GLY A 22 14.73 16.42 -16.43
N THR A 23 14.85 17.00 -17.63
CA THR A 23 15.31 18.38 -17.83
C THR A 23 14.14 19.37 -17.90
N ASP A 24 12.92 18.88 -18.16
CA ASP A 24 11.71 19.69 -18.22
C ASP A 24 11.14 19.95 -16.81
N PRO A 25 11.08 21.21 -16.35
CA PRO A 25 10.58 21.55 -15.02
C PRO A 25 9.12 21.17 -14.79
N THR A 26 8.28 21.12 -15.83
CA THR A 26 6.86 20.74 -15.73
C THR A 26 6.71 19.25 -15.42
N SER A 27 7.51 18.42 -16.09
CA SER A 27 7.53 16.97 -15.89
C SER A 27 8.03 16.60 -14.49
N ILE A 28 9.05 17.32 -13.99
CA ILE A 28 9.58 17.14 -12.63
C ILE A 28 8.52 17.47 -11.57
N PHE A 29 7.77 18.56 -11.76
CA PHE A 29 6.71 18.96 -10.84
C PHE A 29 5.62 17.90 -10.74
N ASN A 30 5.15 17.39 -11.88
CA ASN A 30 4.14 16.33 -11.93
C ASN A 30 4.66 15.02 -11.31
N ALA A 31 5.90 14.63 -11.61
CA ALA A 31 6.53 13.44 -11.04
C ALA A 31 6.63 13.52 -9.51
N LYS A 32 6.97 14.70 -8.96
CA LYS A 32 6.96 14.95 -7.51
C LYS A 32 5.58 14.76 -6.88
N ILE A 33 4.52 15.29 -7.50
CA ILE A 33 3.15 15.12 -6.99
C ILE A 33 2.78 13.64 -6.92
N VAL A 34 3.00 12.90 -8.02
CA VAL A 34 2.71 11.46 -8.09
C VAL A 34 3.52 10.68 -7.05
N PHE A 35 4.79 11.04 -6.87
CA PHE A 35 5.66 10.46 -5.86
C PHE A 35 5.11 10.64 -4.45
N TYR A 36 4.75 11.88 -4.07
CA TYR A 36 4.23 12.16 -2.73
C TYR A 36 2.92 11.43 -2.46
N ILE A 37 1.96 11.49 -3.41
CA ILE A 37 0.67 10.81 -3.25
C ILE A 37 0.85 9.30 -3.11
N SER A 38 1.65 8.69 -3.99
CA SER A 38 1.89 7.25 -3.97
C SER A 38 2.60 6.82 -2.68
N THR A 39 3.57 7.61 -2.21
CA THR A 39 4.29 7.35 -0.96
C THR A 39 3.35 7.43 0.25
N ILE A 40 2.48 8.44 0.31
CA ILE A 40 1.50 8.57 1.42
C ILE A 40 0.56 7.36 1.44
N ILE A 41 0.00 6.97 0.29
CA ILE A 41 -0.90 5.81 0.20
C ILE A 41 -0.17 4.52 0.58
N PHE A 42 1.07 4.34 0.13
CA PHE A 42 1.90 3.20 0.50
C PHE A 42 2.08 3.11 2.03
N ILE A 43 2.45 4.21 2.68
CA ILE A 43 2.66 4.25 4.13
C ILE A 43 1.36 3.94 4.88
N ILE A 44 0.22 4.50 4.46
CA ILE A 44 -1.08 4.19 5.05
C ILE A 44 -1.39 2.69 4.93
N LEU A 45 -1.27 2.11 3.72
CA LEU A 45 -1.53 0.69 3.50
C LEU A 45 -0.58 -0.20 4.31
N LEU A 46 0.69 0.21 4.43
CA LEU A 46 1.70 -0.50 5.21
C LEU A 46 1.34 -0.49 6.70
N ILE A 47 0.95 0.66 7.24
CA ILE A 47 0.48 0.78 8.63
C ILE A 47 -0.73 -0.12 8.83
N ILE A 48 -1.78 0.00 8.01
CA ILE A 48 -2.98 -0.84 8.19
C ILE A 48 -2.60 -2.33 8.11
N TYR A 49 -1.68 -2.72 7.22
CA TYR A 49 -1.21 -4.11 7.15
C TYR A 49 -0.54 -4.60 8.45
N PHE A 50 0.33 -3.80 9.05
CA PHE A 50 1.02 -4.16 10.30
C PHE A 50 0.10 -4.15 11.53
N PHE A 51 -0.91 -3.28 11.55
CA PHE A 51 -1.81 -3.13 12.70
C PHE A 51 -3.15 -3.87 12.53
N HIS A 52 -3.39 -4.55 11.40
CA HIS A 52 -4.58 -5.38 11.21
C HIS A 52 -4.45 -6.66 12.04
N SER A 53 -5.25 -6.79 13.10
CA SER A 53 -5.40 -8.06 13.81
C SER A 53 -6.29 -9.00 13.00
N PRO A 54 -5.86 -10.23 12.69
CA PRO A 54 -6.73 -11.20 12.03
C PRO A 54 -7.96 -11.43 12.92
N GLN A 55 -9.15 -11.34 12.33
CA GLN A 55 -10.38 -11.60 13.05
C GLN A 55 -10.34 -13.03 13.62
N PRO A 56 -10.75 -13.24 14.88
CA PRO A 56 -10.84 -14.57 15.43
C PRO A 56 -11.84 -15.38 14.60
N VAL A 57 -11.35 -16.43 13.95
CA VAL A 57 -12.21 -17.38 13.24
C VAL A 57 -13.08 -18.04 14.31
N VAL A 58 -14.38 -17.75 14.29
CA VAL A 58 -15.36 -18.39 15.16
C VAL A 58 -15.39 -19.87 14.78
N THR A 59 -14.64 -20.67 15.53
CA THR A 59 -14.73 -22.12 15.46
C THR A 59 -16.03 -22.48 16.16
N VAL A 60 -17.10 -22.66 15.39
CA VAL A 60 -18.30 -23.30 15.90
C VAL A 60 -17.87 -24.71 16.29
N ILE A 61 -17.77 -24.95 17.59
CA ILE A 61 -17.61 -26.31 18.11
C ILE A 61 -18.97 -26.95 17.90
N GLU A 62 -19.14 -27.72 16.81
CA GLU A 62 -20.26 -28.64 16.70
C GLU A 62 -20.19 -29.56 17.92
N ASN A 63 -21.21 -29.51 18.75
CA ASN A 63 -21.30 -30.34 19.93
C ASN A 63 -21.90 -31.69 19.50
N PRO A 64 -21.10 -32.78 19.43
CA PRO A 64 -21.58 -34.08 18.98
C PRO A 64 -22.52 -34.76 20.01
N LEU A 65 -22.85 -34.08 21.11
CA LEU A 65 -23.76 -34.55 22.16
C LEU A 65 -25.17 -33.97 22.05
N LEU A 66 -25.44 -33.15 21.02
CA LEU A 66 -26.76 -32.54 20.76
C LEU A 66 -27.52 -33.19 19.59
N ASP A 67 -27.04 -34.33 19.06
CA ASP A 67 -27.72 -35.17 18.07
C ASP A 67 -28.56 -36.29 18.72
#